data_AF-A0A431UC51-F1
#
_entry.id   AF-A0A431UC51-F1
#
_cell.length_a   1.000
_cell.length_b   1.000
_cell.length_c   1.000
_cell.angle_alpha   90.00
_cell.angle_beta   90.00
_cell.angle_gamma   90.00
#
_symmetry.space_group_name_H-M   'P 1'
#
loop_
_entity.id
_entity.type
_entity.pdbx_description
1 polymer ?
#
loop_
_entity_poly.entity_id
_entity_poly.type
_entity_poly.pdbx_seq_one_letter_code
_entity_poly.pdbx_strand_id
1 'polypeptide(L)'
;MNTEEMIVQQARNVLNSMKDLKRLAHKKGKERSDLFERFFANKHSFQIYSNIDSAIKQLDEVQLFLQKLQSFSSAFEPARYDFEGEVDEALVESSYPEVLETYNNMVTKLGFEKEIINVKRF
;
A
#
# COMPACT_ATOMS: atom_id res chain seq x y z
N MET A 1 20.54 5.01 9.11
CA MET A 1 19.21 4.47 8.81
C MET A 1 19.29 2.96 8.98
N ASN A 2 18.58 2.37 9.94
CA ASN A 2 18.51 0.92 10.09
C ASN A 2 17.49 0.32 9.10
N THR A 3 17.45 -1.00 8.99
CA THR A 3 16.57 -1.71 8.05
C THR A 3 15.09 -1.39 8.33
N GLU A 4 14.72 -1.30 9.60
CA GLU A 4 13.37 -1.00 10.04
C GLU A 4 12.92 0.41 9.63
N GLU A 5 13.77 1.43 9.84
CA GLU A 5 13.52 2.81 9.39
C GLU A 5 13.28 2.86 7.87
N MET A 6 14.10 2.14 7.09
CA MET A 6 13.92 2.06 5.65
C MET A 6 12.56 1.44 5.30
N ILE A 7 12.19 0.33 5.95
CA ILE A 7 10.93 -0.37 5.69
C ILE A 7 9.73 0.51 6.00
N VAL A 8 9.76 1.22 7.13
CA VAL A 8 8.69 2.16 7.51
C VAL A 8 8.59 3.31 6.51
N GLN A 9 9.72 3.84 6.04
CA GLN A 9 9.74 4.87 4.99
C GLN A 9 9.15 4.35 3.67
N GLN A 10 9.49 3.13 3.25
CA GLN A 10 8.93 2.54 2.03
C GLN A 10 7.43 2.29 2.18
N ALA A 11 6.98 1.79 3.33
CA ALA A 11 5.55 1.64 3.62
C ALA A 11 4.81 2.98 3.56
N ARG A 12 5.42 4.07 4.05
CA ARG A 12 4.84 5.40 3.95
C ARG A 12 4.72 5.89 2.51
N ASN A 13 5.71 5.61 1.67
CA ASN A 13 5.65 5.92 0.24
C ASN A 13 4.49 5.16 -0.43
N VAL A 14 4.29 3.89 -0.08
CA VAL A 14 3.14 3.10 -0.55
C VAL A 14 1.83 3.76 -0.17
N LEU A 15 1.64 4.10 1.12
CA LEU A 15 0.42 4.74 1.59
C LEU A 15 0.10 6.06 0.89
N ASN A 16 1.11 6.90 0.69
CA ASN A 16 0.93 8.17 -0.03
C ASN A 16 0.49 7.93 -1.48
N SER A 17 1.12 6.98 -2.18
CA SER A 17 0.71 6.64 -3.55
C SER A 17 -0.68 5.98 -3.62
N MET A 18 -1.02 5.16 -2.61
CA MET A 18 -2.33 4.51 -2.50
C MET A 18 -3.45 5.52 -2.27
N LYS A 19 -3.20 6.54 -1.42
CA LYS A 19 -4.13 7.64 -1.18
C LYS A 19 -4.45 8.39 -2.47
N ASP A 20 -3.43 8.75 -3.24
CA ASP A 20 -3.63 9.45 -4.50
C ASP A 20 -4.38 8.58 -5.51
N LEU A 21 -4.06 7.28 -5.58
CA LEU A 21 -4.75 6.34 -6.46
C LEU A 21 -6.22 6.15 -6.08
N LYS A 22 -6.54 5.98 -4.79
CA LYS A 22 -7.92 5.91 -4.28
C LYS A 22 -8.76 7.08 -4.77
N ARG A 23 -8.21 8.30 -4.74
CA ARG A 23 -8.92 9.52 -5.19
C ARG A 23 -9.34 9.46 -6.66
N LEU A 24 -8.68 8.66 -7.49
CA LEU A 24 -8.98 8.49 -8.91
C LEU A 24 -9.61 7.13 -9.24
N ALA A 25 -10.03 6.34 -8.25
CA ALA A 25 -10.62 5.02 -8.47
C ALA A 25 -11.87 5.08 -9.38
N HIS A 26 -12.70 6.10 -9.19
CA HIS A 26 -13.92 6.35 -9.97
C HIS A 26 -13.66 6.98 -11.35
N LYS A 27 -12.41 7.31 -11.67
CA LYS A 27 -12.04 7.89 -12.96
C LYS A 27 -11.48 6.82 -13.90
N LYS A 28 -11.33 7.20 -15.16
CA LYS A 28 -10.64 6.43 -16.20
C LYS A 28 -9.50 7.24 -16.79
N GLY A 29 -8.67 6.61 -17.61
CA GLY A 29 -7.65 7.26 -18.40
C GLY A 29 -6.24 7.20 -17.80
N LYS A 30 -5.32 7.85 -18.52
CA LYS A 30 -3.87 7.77 -18.29
C LYS A 30 -3.46 8.19 -16.87
N GLU A 31 -4.05 9.24 -16.30
CA GLU A 31 -3.68 9.74 -14.97
C GLU A 31 -3.85 8.67 -13.88
N ARG A 32 -4.98 7.95 -13.88
CA ARG A 32 -5.21 6.83 -12.97
C ARG A 32 -4.17 5.72 -13.18
N SER A 33 -3.86 5.40 -14.45
CA SER A 33 -2.84 4.40 -14.79
C SER A 33 -1.46 4.79 -14.27
N ASP A 34 -1.04 6.05 -14.46
CA ASP A 34 0.24 6.57 -13.96
C ASP A 34 0.32 6.46 -12.43
N LEU A 35 -0.78 6.77 -11.72
CA LEU A 35 -0.86 6.59 -10.27
C LEU A 35 -0.80 5.13 -9.84
N PHE A 36 -1.43 4.24 -10.61
CA PHE A 36 -1.39 2.79 -10.38
C PHE A 36 0.02 2.23 -10.53
N GLU A 37 0.73 2.61 -11.59
CA GLU A 37 2.13 2.25 -11.80
C GLU A 37 3.02 2.76 -10.65
N ARG A 38 2.84 4.01 -10.22
CA ARG A 38 3.59 4.58 -9.09
C ARG A 38 3.32 3.82 -7.78
N PHE A 39 2.05 3.50 -7.51
CA PHE A 39 1.68 2.68 -6.36
C PHE A 39 2.31 1.28 -6.44
N PHE A 40 2.25 0.64 -7.60
CA PHE A 40 2.83 -0.68 -7.81
C PHE A 40 4.35 -0.68 -7.63
N ALA A 41 5.05 0.34 -8.13
CA ALA A 41 6.50 0.50 -7.95
C ALA A 41 6.89 0.69 -6.48
N ASN A 42 6.13 1.49 -5.73
CA ASN A 42 6.34 1.68 -4.29
C ASN A 42 6.07 0.39 -3.51
N LYS A 43 4.98 -0.32 -3.85
CA LYS A 43 4.64 -1.62 -3.24
C LYS A 43 5.74 -2.64 -3.49
N HIS A 44 6.26 -2.70 -4.72
CA HIS A 44 7.36 -3.58 -5.07
C HIS A 44 8.64 -3.24 -4.31
N SER A 45 8.97 -1.95 -4.19
CA SER A 45 10.11 -1.49 -3.39
C SER A 45 9.96 -1.94 -1.93
N PHE A 46 8.82 -1.68 -1.29
CA PHE A 46 8.54 -2.14 0.06
C PHE A 46 8.71 -3.67 0.19
N GLN A 47 8.16 -4.44 -0.75
CA GLN A 47 8.30 -5.90 -0.76
C GLN A 47 9.77 -6.32 -0.84
N ILE A 48 10.58 -5.73 -1.71
CA ILE A 48 12.02 -6.03 -1.80
C ILE A 48 12.71 -5.76 -0.46
N TYR A 49 12.55 -4.57 0.11
CA TYR A 49 13.21 -4.21 1.37
C TYR A 49 12.75 -5.07 2.55
N SER A 50 11.46 -5.41 2.62
CA SER A 50 10.92 -6.30 3.66
C SER A 50 11.47 -7.74 3.59
N ASN A 51 12.02 -8.14 2.44
CA ASN A 51 12.59 -9.47 2.23
C ASN A 51 14.11 -9.53 2.47
N ILE A 52 14.78 -8.39 2.69
CA ILE A 52 16.24 -8.35 2.93
C ILE A 52 16.58 -8.97 4.28
N ASP A 53 15.80 -8.66 5.31
CA ASP A 53 15.99 -9.16 6.67
C ASP A 53 14.99 -10.30 6.94
N SER A 54 15.50 -11.46 7.35
CA SER A 54 14.67 -12.64 7.60
C SER A 54 13.75 -12.49 8.81
N ALA A 55 14.17 -11.77 9.85
CA ALA A 55 13.34 -11.51 11.01
C ALA A 55 12.14 -10.64 10.63
N ILE A 56 12.37 -9.59 9.82
CA ILE A 56 11.31 -8.69 9.37
C ILE A 56 10.38 -9.38 8.37
N LYS A 57 10.95 -10.15 7.44
CA LYS A 57 10.18 -10.96 6.49
C LYS A 57 9.20 -11.91 7.19
N GLN A 58 9.59 -12.47 8.34
CA GLN A 58 8.77 -13.42 9.09
C GLN A 58 7.75 -12.78 10.02
N LEU A 59 7.71 -11.44 10.14
CA LEU A 59 6.70 -10.76 10.95
C LEU A 59 5.31 -10.89 10.32
N ASP A 60 4.36 -11.38 11.11
CA ASP A 60 2.96 -11.51 10.71
C ASP A 60 2.38 -10.16 10.28
N GLU A 61 2.74 -9.07 10.97
CA GLU A 61 2.26 -7.73 10.65
C GLU A 61 2.76 -7.23 9.29
N VAL A 62 3.99 -7.58 8.90
CA VAL A 62 4.56 -7.24 7.58
C VAL A 62 3.88 -8.06 6.48
N GLN A 63 3.70 -9.36 6.71
CA GLN A 63 3.02 -10.25 5.76
C GLN A 63 1.55 -9.84 5.58
N LEU A 64 0.87 -9.48 6.65
CA LEU A 64 -0.51 -9.02 6.61
C LEU A 64 -0.64 -7.69 5.86
N PHE A 65 0.28 -6.74 6.09
CA PHE A 65 0.30 -5.49 5.32
C PHE A 65 0.52 -5.74 3.82
N LEU A 66 1.46 -6.62 3.45
CA LEU A 66 1.66 -7.02 2.04
C LEU A 66 0.41 -7.66 1.44
N GLN A 67 -0.27 -8.53 2.19
CA GLN A 67 -1.51 -9.17 1.74
C GLN A 67 -2.61 -8.13 1.48
N LYS A 68 -2.81 -7.16 2.39
CA LYS A 68 -3.81 -6.10 2.22
C LYS A 68 -3.47 -5.17 1.06
N LEU A 69 -2.20 -4.84 0.85
CA LEU A 69 -1.75 -4.12 -0.34
C LEU A 69 -2.05 -4.89 -1.63
N GLN A 70 -1.92 -6.22 -1.62
CA GLN A 70 -2.29 -7.05 -2.76
C GLN A 70 -3.79 -6.99 -3.04
N SER A 71 -4.64 -7.11 -2.01
CA SER A 71 -6.10 -6.99 -2.14
C SER A 71 -6.54 -5.62 -2.67
N PHE A 72 -5.94 -4.53 -2.17
CA PHE A 72 -6.19 -3.20 -2.72
C PHE A 72 -5.77 -3.12 -4.19
N SER A 73 -4.58 -3.64 -4.53
CA SER A 73 -4.06 -3.60 -5.90
C SER A 73 -4.93 -4.37 -6.91
N SER A 74 -5.55 -5.48 -6.50
CA SER A 74 -6.39 -6.29 -7.40
C SER A 74 -7.66 -5.57 -7.86
N ALA A 75 -8.14 -4.55 -7.13
CA ALA A 75 -9.27 -3.73 -7.57
C ALA A 75 -8.97 -2.95 -8.88
N PHE A 76 -7.68 -2.78 -9.20
CA PHE A 76 -7.19 -2.04 -10.36
C PHE A 76 -6.61 -2.94 -11.45
N GLU A 77 -6.71 -4.27 -11.35
CA GLU A 77 -6.12 -5.18 -12.34
C GLU A 77 -6.58 -4.92 -13.78
N PRO A 78 -7.86 -4.58 -14.06
CA PRO A 78 -8.28 -4.20 -15.41
C PRO A 78 -7.59 -2.91 -15.91
N ALA A 79 -7.40 -1.94 -15.01
CA ALA A 79 -6.75 -0.66 -15.31
C ALA A 79 -5.25 -0.81 -15.64
N ARG A 80 -4.66 -1.97 -15.34
CA ARG A 80 -3.28 -2.31 -15.69
C ARG A 80 -3.07 -2.54 -17.19
N TYR A 81 -4.08 -3.06 -17.86
CA TYR A 81 -4.01 -3.47 -19.27
C TYR A 81 -4.79 -2.54 -20.19
N ASP A 82 -5.75 -1.80 -19.63
CA ASP A 82 -6.61 -0.88 -20.35
C ASP A 82 -6.85 0.39 -19.52
N PHE A 83 -6.52 1.55 -20.07
CA PHE A 83 -6.76 2.84 -19.41
C PHE A 83 -8.25 3.07 -19.12
N GLU A 84 -9.15 2.44 -19.88
CA GLU A 84 -10.59 2.52 -19.69
C GLU A 84 -11.17 1.36 -18.86
N GLY A 85 -10.29 0.45 -18.40
CA GLY A 85 -10.64 -0.70 -17.58
C GLY A 85 -11.41 -0.30 -16.33
N GLU A 86 -12.43 -1.09 -15.99
CA GLU A 86 -13.27 -0.82 -14.82
C GLU A 86 -12.53 -1.18 -13.53
N VAL A 87 -12.65 -0.32 -12.53
CA VAL A 87 -12.10 -0.52 -11.19
C VAL A 87 -13.24 -0.92 -10.27
N ASP A 88 -12.98 -1.89 -9.40
CA ASP A 88 -13.93 -2.25 -8.35
C ASP A 88 -13.86 -1.21 -7.21
N GLU A 89 -14.60 -0.12 -7.36
CA GLU A 89 -14.62 0.98 -6.38
C GLU A 89 -15.08 0.52 -4.99
N ALA A 90 -15.99 -0.45 -4.91
CA ALA A 90 -16.45 -0.99 -3.63
C ALA A 90 -15.31 -1.71 -2.90
N LEU A 91 -14.53 -2.51 -3.63
CA LEU A 91 -13.33 -3.15 -3.09
C LEU A 91 -12.26 -2.13 -2.70
N VAL A 92 -12.08 -1.05 -3.47
CA VAL A 92 -11.16 0.04 -3.09
C VAL A 92 -11.58 0.67 -1.77
N GLU A 93 -12.85 1.04 -1.62
CA GLU A 93 -13.35 1.69 -0.40
C GLU A 93 -13.30 0.77 0.83
N SER A 94 -13.58 -0.53 0.66
CA SER A 94 -13.49 -1.49 1.77
C SER A 94 -12.05 -1.85 2.15
N SER A 95 -11.14 -2.00 1.17
CA SER A 95 -9.75 -2.41 1.43
C SER A 95 -8.86 -1.28 1.90
N TYR A 96 -9.15 -0.03 1.54
CA TYR A 96 -8.35 1.13 1.94
C TYR A 96 -8.14 1.24 3.46
N PRO A 97 -9.19 1.28 4.32
CA PRO A 97 -9.00 1.35 5.77
C PRO A 97 -8.27 0.13 6.33
N GLU A 98 -8.48 -1.08 5.79
CA GLU A 98 -7.79 -2.29 6.23
C GLU A 98 -6.26 -2.20 6.00
N VAL A 99 -5.83 -1.59 4.89
CA VAL A 99 -4.41 -1.33 4.64
C VAL A 99 -3.83 -0.35 5.67
N LEU A 100 -4.58 0.71 6.02
CA LEU A 100 -4.12 1.70 7.00
C LEU A 100 -4.01 1.10 8.41
N GLU A 101 -4.95 0.24 8.79
CA GLU A 101 -4.92 -0.47 10.08
C GLU A 101 -3.73 -1.43 10.16
N THR A 102 -3.48 -2.20 9.11
CA THR A 102 -2.35 -3.14 9.06
C THR A 102 -1.00 -2.42 9.01
N TYR A 103 -0.92 -1.25 8.36
CA TYR A 103 0.24 -0.36 8.48
C TYR A 103 0.50 0.07 9.93
N ASN A 104 -0.53 0.56 10.63
CA ASN A 104 -0.39 1.00 12.01
C ASN A 104 0.10 -0.12 12.94
N ASN A 105 -0.41 -1.35 12.74
CA ASN A 105 0.04 -2.52 13.48
C ASN A 105 1.52 -2.84 13.17
N MET A 106 1.91 -2.78 11.90
CA MET A 106 3.28 -3.04 11.46
C MET A 106 4.27 -2.01 12.03
N VAL A 107 3.98 -0.71 11.94
CA VAL A 107 4.90 0.31 12.48
C VAL A 107 5.00 0.23 14.01
N THR A 108 3.91 -0.14 14.69
CA THR A 108 3.93 -0.41 16.14
C THR A 108 4.82 -1.60 16.46
N LYS A 109 4.69 -2.71 15.72
CA LYS A 109 5.52 -3.91 15.91
C LYS A 109 7.01 -3.64 15.72
N LEU A 110 7.35 -2.75 14.78
CA LEU A 110 8.73 -2.35 14.49
C LEU A 110 9.28 -1.30 15.48
N GLY A 111 8.48 -0.79 16.42
CA GLY A 111 8.89 0.25 17.39
C GLY A 111 8.89 1.68 16.82
N PHE A 112 8.00 1.95 15.86
CA PHE A 112 7.82 3.24 15.18
C PHE A 112 6.43 3.82 15.43
N GLU A 113 6.00 3.91 16.69
CA GLU A 113 4.67 4.40 17.09
C GLU A 113 4.43 5.85 16.63
N LYS A 114 5.50 6.64 16.48
CA LYS A 114 5.42 8.02 15.95
C LYS A 114 4.91 8.09 14.50
N GLU A 115 4.98 6.98 13.75
CA GLU A 115 4.58 6.91 12.34
C GLU A 115 3.11 6.50 12.17
N ILE A 116 2.43 6.13 13.26
CA ILE A 116 1.00 5.80 13.27
C ILE A 116 0.19 6.93 12.64
N ILE A 117 -0.75 6.57 11.77
CA ILE A 117 -1.67 7.48 11.10
C ILE A 117 -3.08 7.38 11.67
N ASN A 118 -3.86 8.43 11.47
CA ASN A 118 -5.29 8.42 11.74
C ASN A 118 -6.05 7.81 10.56
N VAL A 119 -6.50 6.56 10.70
CA VAL A 119 -7.23 5.80 9.65
C VAL A 119 -8.42 6.58 9.07
N LYS A 120 -9.11 7.38 9.88
CA LYS A 120 -10.31 8.13 9.44
C LYS A 120 -9.99 9.42 8.69
N ARG A 121 -8.75 9.89 8.74
CA ARG A 121 -8.33 11.19 8.18
C ARG A 121 -7.20 11.08 7.15
N PHE A 122 -6.62 9.89 7.01
CA PHE A 122 -5.51 9.66 6.11
C PHE A 122 -5.98 9.62 4.65
#